data_AF-A0A1Q9PBT2-F1
#
_entry.id   AF-A0A1Q9PBT2-F1
#
_cell.length_a   1.000
_cell.length_b   1.000
_cell.length_c   1.000
_cell.angle_alpha   90.00
_cell.angle_beta   90.00
_cell.angle_gamma   90.00
#
_symmetry.space_group_name_H-M   'P 1'
#
loop_
_entity.id
_entity.type
_entity.pdbx_description
1 polymer ?
#
loop_
_entity_poly.entity_id
_entity_poly.type
_entity_poly.pdbx_seq_one_letter_code
_entity_poly.pdbx_strand_id
1 'polypeptide(L)'
;MSLAKGEEKVTEGEDLDQAPSIREKKKHDISDALEVTGHFTMRYPNGLTLGVRLESIPGTRGVHVDVVYVLDLREAEFGKSGLAMRAAVLESINRSLPRVLGDVGLEEFMNEQTVLTPWGRVRLPLLRGSSGKTESLMHETRTVYVITEGTKPTMDLTWLTDTGRVVTPEEFVLIRRSDARSTLPNLKKNILTNKWALLENGLTRGWFGVLALAGLIIGVATSFSVLMVGSGSLIIPLLVSALSGLIGGWLLQTSRNSINGFVTNLSEEQKVLDRLGDADRISQSIIENEDKLILIGDLNFVVSPLIATAGRALEEDDVDAAVGAACSVLDECVRLAPLGSDSGSGSMRSADVGLRKFLGLFEDLGGVEEEEALALAYVGLTGHVTKTITFTEAVEHLTQLNNALYHIGALRPDIKESIDDHLNNRAMKETVEEIDKEIASEDVEIPDPEQQSDPVEVVEVESTSKDEAEEDDEIHDMILHASVETPATNEASDQSSEPEMNITGADVVTARTRKQKKKVQDTQQLSLLDEIELAESKGDSEEERGSASV
;
A
#
# COMPACT_ATOMS: atom_id res chain seq x y z
N MET A 1 -60.11 38.21 -5.30
CA MET A 1 -59.15 37.99 -6.40
C MET A 1 -57.99 38.96 -6.22
N SER A 2 -56.77 38.41 -6.07
CA SER A 2 -55.42 39.01 -6.19
C SER A 2 -55.12 40.30 -5.38
N LEU A 3 -54.37 40.25 -4.27
CA LEU A 3 -52.89 40.20 -4.17
C LEU A 3 -52.16 41.29 -4.98
N ALA A 4 -51.61 42.30 -4.28
CA ALA A 4 -50.16 42.42 -4.01
C ALA A 4 -49.88 43.67 -3.14
N LYS A 5 -49.37 43.43 -1.93
CA LYS A 5 -48.76 44.42 -1.04
C LYS A 5 -47.33 44.67 -1.50
N GLY A 6 -46.89 45.92 -1.45
CA GLY A 6 -45.47 46.27 -1.48
C GLY A 6 -44.86 46.10 -0.09
N GLU A 7 -43.57 45.79 -0.07
CA GLU A 7 -42.72 45.93 1.11
C GLU A 7 -41.32 46.37 0.66
N GLU A 8 -40.85 47.41 1.33
CA GLU A 8 -39.53 48.01 1.26
C GLU A 8 -38.85 47.69 2.61
N LYS A 9 -37.61 47.19 2.54
CA LYS A 9 -36.50 47.19 3.52
C LYS A 9 -36.80 47.12 5.03
N VAL A 10 -36.23 46.12 5.70
CA VAL A 10 -35.37 46.28 6.91
C VAL A 10 -34.24 45.24 6.89
N THR A 11 -33.09 45.69 7.39
CA THR A 11 -31.74 45.12 7.51
C THR A 11 -31.54 44.13 8.67
N GLU A 12 -30.40 43.42 8.58
CA GLU A 12 -29.58 42.82 9.65
C GLU A 12 -30.04 41.51 10.32
N GLY A 13 -29.14 40.54 10.27
CA GLY A 13 -29.22 39.23 10.91
C GLY A 13 -27.91 38.47 10.69
N GLU A 14 -26.90 38.92 11.43
CA GLU A 14 -25.63 38.25 11.80
C GLU A 14 -25.36 36.86 11.20
N ASP A 15 -24.35 36.81 10.32
CA ASP A 15 -23.62 35.59 9.99
C ASP A 15 -22.88 35.10 11.24
N LEU A 16 -23.55 34.20 11.98
CA LEU A 16 -22.93 33.40 13.04
C LEU A 16 -21.90 32.45 12.42
N ASP A 17 -20.64 32.77 12.71
CA ASP A 17 -19.47 31.89 12.78
C ASP A 17 -19.76 30.40 12.48
N GLN A 18 -19.68 30.03 11.20
CA GLN A 18 -19.22 28.68 10.87
C GLN A 18 -17.74 28.64 11.22
N ALA A 19 -17.48 28.23 12.46
CA ALA A 19 -16.17 27.80 12.89
C ALA A 19 -15.57 26.88 11.80
N PRO A 20 -14.45 27.24 11.17
CA PRO A 20 -13.75 26.27 10.34
C PRO A 20 -13.37 25.12 11.28
N SER A 21 -13.75 23.89 10.93
CA SER A 21 -13.31 22.72 11.65
C SER A 21 -11.78 22.71 11.59
N ILE A 22 -11.16 23.14 12.69
CA ILE A 22 -9.72 23.07 12.90
C ILE A 22 -9.40 21.59 13.11
N ARG A 23 -9.38 20.83 12.01
CA ARG A 23 -8.40 19.77 11.86
C ARG A 23 -7.08 20.52 11.67
N GLU A 24 -6.39 20.76 12.79
CA GLU A 24 -5.02 21.26 12.77
C GLU A 24 -4.26 20.47 11.71
N LYS A 25 -3.66 21.17 10.75
CA LYS A 25 -2.73 20.56 9.79
C LYS A 25 -1.62 19.90 10.60
N LYS A 26 -1.70 18.58 10.79
CA LYS A 26 -0.64 17.78 11.42
C LYS A 26 0.67 18.16 10.74
N LYS A 27 1.61 18.66 11.53
CA LYS A 27 2.68 19.52 11.04
C LYS A 27 3.70 18.84 10.13
N HIS A 28 3.69 17.52 9.94
CA HIS A 28 4.57 16.79 9.00
C HIS A 28 3.77 15.70 8.26
N ASP A 29 3.31 15.99 7.03
CA ASP A 29 2.75 14.98 6.13
C ASP A 29 3.89 14.09 5.61
N ILE A 30 3.75 12.78 5.79
CA ILE A 30 4.72 11.77 5.32
C ILE A 30 4.89 11.87 3.81
N SER A 31 3.82 12.21 3.10
CA SER A 31 3.79 12.43 1.66
C SER A 31 4.72 13.58 1.30
N ASP A 32 4.62 14.72 1.99
CA ASP A 32 5.49 15.88 1.77
C ASP A 32 6.96 15.54 2.04
N ALA A 33 7.24 14.77 3.09
CA ALA A 33 8.60 14.32 3.41
C ALA A 33 9.20 13.44 2.31
N LEU A 34 8.41 12.53 1.73
CA LEU A 34 8.80 11.68 0.60
C LEU A 34 8.98 12.49 -0.69
N GLU A 35 8.10 13.46 -0.96
CA GLU A 35 8.19 14.35 -2.12
C GLU A 35 9.43 15.24 -2.08
N VAL A 36 9.78 15.79 -0.91
CA VAL A 36 11.02 16.57 -0.71
C VAL A 36 12.28 15.75 -1.01
N THR A 37 12.21 14.43 -0.84
CA THR A 37 13.31 13.51 -1.17
C THR A 37 13.24 12.96 -2.61
N GLY A 38 12.31 13.48 -3.43
CA GLY A 38 12.20 13.17 -4.85
C GLY A 38 11.37 11.93 -5.18
N HIS A 39 10.51 11.47 -4.25
CA HIS A 39 9.61 10.35 -4.50
C HIS A 39 8.31 10.83 -5.13
N PHE A 40 7.75 9.97 -5.98
CA PHE A 40 6.34 10.02 -6.36
C PHE A 40 5.54 9.27 -5.31
N THR A 41 4.51 9.93 -4.77
CA THR A 41 3.77 9.45 -3.61
C THR A 41 2.36 8.99 -3.99
N MET A 42 1.85 8.03 -3.22
CA MET A 42 0.46 7.57 -3.24
C MET A 42 0.09 7.13 -1.83
N ARG A 43 -1.09 7.51 -1.35
CA ARG A 43 -1.58 7.12 -0.03
C ARG A 43 -2.66 6.05 -0.18
N TYR A 44 -2.54 4.97 0.56
CA TYR A 44 -3.53 3.90 0.62
C TYR A 44 -4.54 4.14 1.75
N PRO A 45 -5.75 3.56 1.65
CA PRO A 45 -6.77 3.67 2.70
C PRO A 45 -6.35 3.10 4.06
N ASN A 46 -5.46 2.10 4.08
CA ASN A 46 -4.99 1.41 5.29
C ASN A 46 -3.88 2.17 6.05
N GLY A 47 -3.69 3.47 5.79
CA GLY A 47 -2.65 4.28 6.45
C GLY A 47 -1.22 4.06 5.92
N LEU A 48 -1.03 3.27 4.86
CA LEU A 48 0.25 3.15 4.17
C LEU A 48 0.46 4.29 3.17
N THR A 49 1.65 4.88 3.17
CA THR A 49 2.10 5.79 2.12
C THR A 49 3.18 5.11 1.28
N LEU A 50 2.96 5.00 -0.03
CA LEU A 50 3.95 4.56 -1.01
C LEU A 50 4.72 5.77 -1.54
N GLY A 51 6.05 5.66 -1.59
CA GLY A 51 6.94 6.55 -2.29
C GLY A 51 7.80 5.77 -3.27
N VAL A 52 7.87 6.20 -4.53
CA VAL A 52 8.77 5.61 -5.54
C VAL A 52 9.71 6.67 -6.05
N ARG A 53 11.03 6.42 -5.97
CA ARG A 53 12.06 7.29 -6.55
C ARG A 53 12.85 6.54 -7.61
N LEU A 54 13.14 7.22 -8.71
CA LEU A 54 13.95 6.70 -9.81
C LEU A 54 15.31 7.39 -9.80
N GLU A 55 16.39 6.61 -9.67
CA GLU A 55 17.75 7.14 -9.62
C GLU A 55 18.67 6.38 -10.58
N SER A 56 19.46 7.10 -11.37
CA SER A 56 20.45 6.47 -12.23
C SER A 56 21.58 5.85 -11.42
N ILE A 57 22.06 4.66 -11.78
CA ILE A 57 23.17 4.02 -11.08
C ILE A 57 24.48 4.25 -11.86
N PRO A 58 25.38 5.15 -11.39
CA PRO A 58 26.52 5.59 -12.19
C PRO A 58 27.49 4.44 -12.51
N GLY A 59 27.92 4.36 -13.77
CA GLY A 59 28.82 3.30 -14.26
C GLY A 59 28.13 1.97 -14.56
N THR A 60 26.79 1.92 -14.55
CA THR A 60 26.00 0.75 -14.93
C THR A 60 24.98 1.11 -16.01
N ARG A 61 24.35 0.09 -16.63
CA ARG A 61 23.22 0.28 -17.57
C ARG A 61 21.85 0.21 -16.87
N GLY A 62 21.82 0.54 -15.58
CA GLY A 62 20.68 0.32 -14.70
C GLY A 62 20.12 1.60 -14.09
N VAL A 63 18.84 1.54 -13.75
CA VAL A 63 18.14 2.54 -12.92
C VAL A 63 17.70 1.85 -11.64
N HIS A 64 18.01 2.50 -10.52
CA HIS A 64 17.51 2.13 -9.21
C HIS A 64 16.07 2.61 -9.09
N VAL A 65 15.17 1.67 -8.82
CA VAL A 65 13.78 1.92 -8.47
C VAL A 65 13.68 1.74 -6.96
N ASP A 66 13.75 2.85 -6.24
CA ASP A 66 13.69 2.90 -4.78
C ASP A 66 12.22 2.97 -4.34
N VAL A 67 11.70 1.84 -3.88
CA VAL A 67 10.31 1.69 -3.43
C VAL A 67 10.29 1.77 -1.91
N VAL A 68 9.61 2.79 -1.39
CA VAL A 68 9.49 3.05 0.05
C VAL A 68 8.03 2.95 0.45
N TYR A 69 7.74 2.11 1.44
CA TYR A 69 6.46 2.12 2.13
C TYR A 69 6.63 2.74 3.50
N VAL A 70 5.69 3.57 3.91
CA VAL A 70 5.67 4.16 5.25
C VAL A 70 4.34 3.81 5.88
N LEU A 71 4.38 3.01 6.94
CA LEU A 71 3.23 2.68 7.76
C LEU A 71 3.11 3.70 8.89
N ASP A 72 2.08 4.54 8.84
CA ASP A 72 1.80 5.49 9.91
C ASP A 72 0.90 4.85 10.97
N LEU A 73 1.45 4.36 12.08
CA LEU A 73 0.64 3.77 13.15
C LEU A 73 -0.26 4.79 13.85
N ARG A 74 -0.09 6.10 13.60
CA ARG A 74 -0.96 7.16 14.15
C ARG A 74 -2.29 7.27 13.40
N GLU A 75 -2.32 6.78 12.17
CA GLU A 75 -3.47 6.91 11.26
C GLU A 75 -3.93 5.58 10.70
N ALA A 76 -3.15 4.52 10.91
CA ALA A 76 -3.49 3.20 10.40
C ALA A 76 -4.47 2.49 11.34
N GLU A 77 -5.56 2.03 10.74
CA GLU A 77 -6.63 1.32 11.41
C GLU A 77 -6.57 -0.15 11.02
N PHE A 78 -6.13 -0.99 11.95
CA PHE A 78 -6.13 -2.44 11.82
C PHE A 78 -6.54 -3.09 13.13
N GLY A 79 -6.91 -4.37 13.04
CA GLY A 79 -7.21 -5.19 14.20
C GLY A 79 -6.05 -5.25 15.20
N LYS A 80 -6.36 -5.57 16.47
CA LYS A 80 -5.37 -5.66 17.55
C LYS A 80 -4.38 -6.81 17.36
N SER A 81 -4.71 -7.84 16.57
CA SER A 81 -3.81 -8.98 16.37
C SER A 81 -2.67 -8.62 15.42
N GLY A 82 -1.48 -9.17 15.69
CA GLY A 82 -0.34 -9.01 14.77
C GLY A 82 -0.63 -9.59 13.37
N LEU A 83 -1.51 -10.58 13.28
CA LEU A 83 -1.92 -11.19 12.03
C LEU A 83 -2.89 -10.30 11.23
N ALA A 84 -3.77 -9.55 11.91
CA ALA A 84 -4.64 -8.56 11.27
C ALA A 84 -3.83 -7.46 10.59
N MET A 85 -2.81 -6.92 11.30
CA MET A 85 -1.87 -5.96 10.72
C MET A 85 -1.11 -6.55 9.54
N ARG A 86 -0.62 -7.80 9.64
CA ARG A 86 0.02 -8.50 8.52
C ARG A 86 -0.90 -8.59 7.32
N ALA A 87 -2.13 -9.04 7.49
CA ALA A 87 -3.10 -9.16 6.40
C ALA A 87 -3.36 -7.81 5.72
N ALA A 88 -3.57 -6.75 6.49
CA ALA A 88 -3.84 -5.41 5.97
C ALA A 88 -2.64 -4.79 5.21
N VAL A 89 -1.42 -5.05 5.69
CA VAL A 89 -0.19 -4.41 5.20
C VAL A 89 0.44 -5.20 4.06
N LEU A 90 0.54 -6.54 4.19
CA LEU A 90 1.27 -7.39 3.26
C LEU A 90 0.66 -7.38 1.85
N GLU A 91 -0.66 -7.26 1.72
CA GLU A 91 -1.32 -7.17 0.41
C GLU A 91 -0.81 -5.96 -0.39
N SER A 92 -0.58 -4.84 0.28
CA SER A 92 -0.13 -3.60 -0.37
C SER A 92 1.38 -3.59 -0.66
N ILE A 93 2.18 -4.15 0.24
CA ILE A 93 3.64 -4.14 0.13
C ILE A 93 4.16 -5.25 -0.80
N ASN A 94 3.46 -6.38 -0.90
CA ASN A 94 3.85 -7.50 -1.77
C ASN A 94 3.39 -7.34 -3.24
N ARG A 95 2.85 -6.18 -3.63
CA ARG A 95 2.42 -5.93 -5.02
C ARG A 95 3.60 -6.05 -5.99
N SER A 96 3.35 -6.52 -7.20
CA SER A 96 4.39 -6.59 -8.22
C SER A 96 4.87 -5.18 -8.63
N LEU A 97 6.14 -5.03 -9.01
CA LEU A 97 6.71 -3.75 -9.45
C LEU A 97 5.86 -3.02 -10.50
N PRO A 98 5.29 -3.68 -11.53
CA PRO A 98 4.34 -3.05 -12.46
C PRO A 98 3.17 -2.34 -11.78
N ARG A 99 2.55 -2.98 -10.78
CA ARG A 99 1.42 -2.40 -10.04
C ARG A 99 1.88 -1.23 -9.18
N VAL A 100 3.01 -1.37 -8.49
CA VAL A 100 3.61 -0.31 -7.68
C VAL A 100 3.90 0.94 -8.53
N LEU A 101 4.47 0.75 -9.72
CA LEU A 101 4.70 1.84 -10.67
C LEU A 101 3.38 2.42 -11.20
N GLY A 102 2.36 1.59 -11.43
CA GLY A 102 1.01 2.03 -11.82
C GLY A 102 0.34 2.91 -10.75
N ASP A 103 0.43 2.52 -9.48
CA ASP A 103 -0.15 3.23 -8.34
C ASP A 103 0.42 4.66 -8.23
N VAL A 104 1.70 4.84 -8.56
CA VAL A 104 2.31 6.17 -8.62
C VAL A 104 2.27 6.81 -10.01
N GLY A 105 1.64 6.23 -11.04
CA GLY A 105 1.54 6.82 -12.38
C GLY A 105 2.84 6.82 -13.21
N LEU A 106 3.69 5.81 -13.03
CA LEU A 106 4.93 5.56 -13.78
C LEU A 106 4.85 4.35 -14.72
N GLU A 107 3.71 3.67 -14.80
CA GLU A 107 3.51 2.47 -15.64
C GLU A 107 3.88 2.69 -17.11
N GLU A 108 3.57 3.87 -17.68
CA GLU A 108 3.86 4.20 -19.08
C GLU A 108 5.35 4.13 -19.45
N PHE A 109 6.24 4.26 -18.45
CA PHE A 109 7.69 4.21 -18.65
C PHE A 109 8.25 2.81 -18.55
N MET A 110 7.47 1.84 -18.07
CA MET A 110 7.89 0.45 -18.00
C MET A 110 7.80 -0.21 -19.38
N ASN A 111 8.86 -0.89 -19.79
CA ASN A 111 8.88 -1.70 -20.99
C ASN A 111 9.49 -3.08 -20.70
N GLU A 112 8.79 -4.15 -21.06
CA GLU A 112 9.34 -5.50 -20.96
C GLU A 112 9.98 -5.87 -22.31
N GLN A 113 11.30 -5.73 -22.41
CA GLN A 113 12.00 -6.13 -23.62
C GLN A 113 12.24 -7.65 -23.60
N THR A 114 11.72 -8.34 -24.62
CA THR A 114 11.99 -9.76 -24.80
C THR A 114 13.12 -9.97 -25.79
N VAL A 115 14.23 -10.51 -25.31
CA VAL A 115 15.36 -10.94 -26.13
C VAL A 115 15.13 -12.38 -26.59
N LEU A 116 15.04 -12.57 -27.90
CA LEU A 116 14.90 -13.90 -28.51
C LEU A 116 16.26 -14.57 -28.60
N THR A 117 16.40 -15.72 -27.94
CA THR A 117 17.58 -16.59 -28.03
C THR A 117 17.19 -17.93 -28.64
N PRO A 118 18.13 -18.67 -29.25
CA PRO A 118 17.87 -20.04 -29.72
C PRO A 118 17.35 -21.03 -28.66
N TRP A 119 17.46 -20.72 -27.37
CA TRP A 119 16.98 -21.58 -26.26
C TRP A 119 15.72 -21.05 -25.58
N GLY A 120 15.17 -19.92 -26.03
CA GLY A 120 13.98 -19.35 -25.44
C GLY A 120 14.01 -17.84 -25.36
N ARG A 121 13.07 -17.31 -24.58
CA ARG A 121 12.83 -15.87 -24.42
C ARG A 121 13.44 -15.42 -23.09
N VAL A 122 14.33 -14.44 -23.14
CA VAL A 122 14.86 -13.77 -21.95
C VAL A 122 14.13 -12.45 -21.83
N ARG A 123 13.44 -12.23 -20.70
CA ARG A 123 12.67 -11.01 -20.46
C ARG A 123 13.46 -10.06 -19.57
N LEU A 124 13.56 -8.81 -19.99
CA LEU A 124 14.29 -7.77 -19.27
C LEU A 124 13.30 -6.66 -18.89
N PRO A 125 13.11 -6.41 -17.58
CA PRO A 125 12.31 -5.29 -17.12
C PRO A 125 13.11 -3.99 -17.31
N LEU A 126 12.75 -3.21 -18.32
CA LEU A 126 13.44 -1.97 -18.67
C LEU A 126 12.57 -0.75 -18.34
N LEU A 127 13.24 0.32 -17.93
CA LEU A 127 12.66 1.65 -17.84
C LEU A 127 13.02 2.43 -19.10
N ARG A 128 11.99 2.92 -19.80
CA ARG A 128 12.12 3.77 -20.98
C ARG A 128 12.22 5.24 -20.56
N GLY A 129 13.23 5.93 -21.09
CA GLY A 129 13.37 7.38 -20.91
C GLY A 129 12.22 8.16 -21.55
N SER A 130 12.01 9.40 -21.13
CA SER A 130 10.87 10.21 -21.60
C SER A 130 10.88 10.52 -23.09
N SER A 131 12.06 10.52 -23.72
CA SER A 131 12.22 10.66 -25.17
C SER A 131 11.92 9.39 -25.96
N GLY A 132 11.73 8.25 -25.27
CA GLY A 132 11.52 6.93 -25.86
C GLY A 132 12.75 6.29 -26.51
N LYS A 133 13.90 6.98 -26.53
CA LYS A 133 15.11 6.53 -27.25
C LYS A 133 16.06 5.67 -26.41
N THR A 134 15.97 5.79 -25.09
CA THR A 134 16.88 5.14 -24.15
C THR A 134 16.10 4.20 -23.24
N GLU A 135 16.68 3.04 -22.96
CA GLU A 135 16.12 2.02 -22.07
C GLU A 135 17.20 1.57 -21.09
N SER A 136 16.81 1.30 -19.85
CA SER A 136 17.75 0.91 -18.78
C SER A 136 17.15 -0.18 -17.91
N LEU A 137 17.97 -1.11 -17.45
CA LEU A 137 17.51 -2.22 -16.60
C LEU A 137 17.04 -1.69 -15.25
N MET A 138 15.89 -2.14 -14.78
CA MET A 138 15.39 -1.74 -13.46
C MET A 138 16.01 -2.62 -12.37
N HIS A 139 16.49 -1.97 -11.31
CA HIS A 139 16.97 -2.60 -10.08
C HIS A 139 16.11 -2.12 -8.92
N GLU A 140 15.26 -2.98 -8.39
CA GLU A 140 14.32 -2.64 -7.34
C GLU A 140 14.92 -2.86 -5.95
N THR A 141 14.65 -1.93 -5.04
CA THR A 141 14.77 -2.16 -3.59
C THR A 141 13.48 -1.73 -2.91
N ARG A 142 12.97 -2.56 -2.01
CA ARG A 142 11.80 -2.22 -1.17
C ARG A 142 12.24 -1.95 0.24
N THR A 143 11.82 -0.83 0.81
CA THR A 143 12.09 -0.49 2.21
C THR A 143 10.80 -0.08 2.89
N VAL A 144 10.60 -0.55 4.11
CA VAL A 144 9.44 -0.17 4.93
C VAL A 144 9.90 0.65 6.12
N TYR A 145 9.24 1.78 6.37
CA TYR A 145 9.39 2.56 7.59
C TYR A 145 8.10 2.48 8.38
N VAL A 146 8.22 2.52 9.71
CA VAL A 146 7.06 2.57 10.61
C VAL A 146 7.17 3.81 11.46
N ILE A 147 6.13 4.63 11.45
CA ILE A 147 6.07 5.88 12.19
C ILE A 147 5.22 5.70 13.45
N THR A 148 5.77 6.10 14.60
CA THR A 148 5.10 5.99 15.91
C THR A 148 5.12 7.30 16.70
N GLU A 149 4.18 7.46 17.62
CA GLU A 149 4.13 8.58 18.58
C GLU A 149 5.07 8.30 19.78
N GLY A 150 6.36 8.59 19.58
CA GLY A 150 7.36 8.75 20.64
C GLY A 150 7.85 7.49 21.36
N THR A 151 7.03 6.45 21.48
CA THR A 151 7.44 5.16 22.07
C THR A 151 7.53 4.07 21.00
N LYS A 152 8.48 3.15 21.18
CA LYS A 152 8.56 1.96 20.33
C LYS A 152 7.29 1.13 20.54
N PRO A 153 6.64 0.66 19.47
CA PRO A 153 5.44 -0.14 19.58
C PRO A 153 5.77 -1.43 20.35
N THR A 154 4.85 -1.86 21.21
CA THR A 154 4.96 -3.13 21.95
C THR A 154 4.81 -4.35 21.03
N MET A 155 4.25 -4.15 19.84
CA MET A 155 4.10 -5.16 18.80
C MET A 155 5.43 -5.50 18.13
N ASP A 156 5.61 -6.79 17.81
CA ASP A 156 6.74 -7.25 17.02
C ASP A 156 6.57 -6.85 15.54
N LEU A 157 7.47 -5.96 15.07
CA LEU A 157 7.55 -5.46 13.69
C LEU A 157 8.79 -5.97 12.94
N THR A 158 9.55 -6.90 13.54
CA THR A 158 10.78 -7.43 12.94
C THR A 158 10.53 -8.24 11.67
N TRP A 159 9.30 -8.68 11.45
CA TRP A 159 8.84 -9.31 10.21
C TRP A 159 8.61 -8.31 9.08
N LEU A 160 8.46 -7.02 9.39
CA LEU A 160 8.14 -5.96 8.42
C LEU A 160 9.36 -5.10 8.10
N THR A 161 10.10 -4.67 9.13
CA THR A 161 11.22 -3.75 8.97
C THR A 161 12.29 -3.92 10.05
N ASP A 162 13.45 -3.31 9.82
CA ASP A 162 14.52 -3.21 10.80
C ASP A 162 14.10 -2.33 11.98
N THR A 163 14.53 -2.67 13.19
CA THR A 163 14.22 -1.90 14.40
C THR A 163 14.74 -0.46 14.37
N GLY A 164 15.72 -0.16 13.51
CA GLY A 164 16.22 1.19 13.26
C GLY A 164 15.36 2.03 12.29
N ARG A 165 14.35 1.43 11.65
CA ARG A 165 13.38 2.08 10.76
C ARG A 165 11.98 2.23 11.38
N VAL A 166 11.88 1.93 12.68
CA VAL A 166 10.75 2.33 13.53
C VAL A 166 11.12 3.66 14.18
N VAL A 167 10.50 4.73 13.71
CA VAL A 167 11.01 6.11 13.88
C VAL A 167 9.88 7.06 14.25
N THR A 168 10.24 8.20 14.84
CA THR A 168 9.28 9.29 14.98
C THR A 168 9.15 10.07 13.65
N PRO A 169 8.09 10.87 13.47
CA PRO A 169 7.92 11.68 12.26
C PRO A 169 9.10 12.63 11.98
N GLU A 170 9.75 13.16 13.02
CA GLU A 170 10.89 14.08 12.88
C GLU A 170 12.16 13.35 12.43
N GLU A 171 12.36 12.11 12.90
CA GLU A 171 13.52 11.28 12.58
C GLU A 171 13.46 10.69 11.17
N PHE A 172 12.24 10.46 10.67
CA PHE A 172 12.00 9.80 9.38
C PHE A 172 12.83 10.40 8.24
N VAL A 173 12.82 11.73 8.08
CA VAL A 173 13.53 12.41 6.99
C VAL A 173 15.05 12.20 7.08
N LEU A 174 15.60 12.23 8.30
CA LEU A 174 17.03 12.08 8.54
C LEU A 174 17.48 10.65 8.25
N ILE A 175 16.76 9.66 8.78
CA ILE A 175 17.07 8.24 8.60
C ILE A 175 16.90 7.85 7.13
N ARG A 176 15.83 8.32 6.47
CA ARG A 176 15.63 8.07 5.05
C ARG A 176 16.76 8.62 4.19
N ARG A 177 17.26 9.83 4.47
CA ARG A 177 18.42 10.40 3.77
C ARG A 177 19.70 9.60 4.03
N SER A 178 19.86 9.08 5.24
CA SER A 178 20.98 8.21 5.60
C SER A 178 20.93 6.89 4.83
N ASP A 179 19.77 6.24 4.81
CA ASP A 179 19.54 5.00 4.06
C ASP A 179 19.73 5.20 2.56
N ALA A 180 19.21 6.28 1.96
CA ALA A 180 19.43 6.57 0.55
C ALA A 180 20.93 6.67 0.21
N ARG A 181 21.74 7.25 1.11
CA ARG A 181 23.20 7.38 0.93
C ARG A 181 23.94 6.06 1.08
N SER A 182 23.43 5.12 1.90
CA SER A 182 24.07 3.82 2.13
C SER A 182 23.63 2.76 1.11
N THR A 183 22.37 2.80 0.66
CA THR A 183 21.77 1.83 -0.27
C THR A 183 22.39 1.94 -1.66
N LEU A 184 22.57 3.15 -2.21
CA LEU A 184 23.06 3.32 -3.58
C LEU A 184 24.48 2.73 -3.80
N PRO A 185 25.49 2.99 -2.94
CA PRO A 185 26.81 2.34 -3.06
C PRO A 185 26.75 0.82 -2.91
N ASN A 186 25.94 0.32 -1.98
CA ASN A 186 25.76 -1.12 -1.76
C ASN A 186 25.12 -1.79 -2.98
N LEU A 187 24.08 -1.18 -3.53
CA LEU A 187 23.42 -1.62 -4.77
C LEU A 187 24.41 -1.65 -5.93
N LYS A 188 25.19 -0.57 -6.12
CA LYS A 188 26.23 -0.51 -7.17
C LYS A 188 27.27 -1.64 -7.04
N LYS A 189 27.69 -1.97 -5.81
CA LYS A 189 28.67 -3.05 -5.56
C LYS A 189 28.13 -4.42 -5.97
N ASN A 190 26.81 -4.63 -5.88
CA ASN A 190 26.17 -5.92 -6.16
C ASN A 190 25.77 -6.08 -7.63
N ILE A 191 25.78 -5.01 -8.43
CA ILE A 191 25.48 -5.09 -9.87
C ILE A 191 26.69 -5.63 -10.64
N LEU A 192 26.55 -6.84 -11.18
CA LEU A 192 27.61 -7.48 -11.94
C LEU A 192 27.65 -6.94 -13.38
N THR A 193 28.76 -6.32 -13.78
CA THR A 193 28.94 -5.77 -15.14
C THR A 193 29.21 -6.87 -16.17
N ASN A 194 29.82 -7.99 -15.75
CA ASN A 194 30.20 -9.10 -16.63
C ASN A 194 28.99 -9.85 -17.26
N LYS A 195 27.79 -9.70 -16.70
CA LYS A 195 26.57 -10.37 -17.20
C LYS A 195 26.25 -9.97 -18.64
N TRP A 196 26.50 -8.71 -19.02
CA TRP A 196 26.25 -8.24 -20.37
C TRP A 196 27.12 -8.92 -21.42
N ALA A 197 28.39 -9.20 -21.07
CA ALA A 197 29.28 -9.96 -21.94
C ALA A 197 28.82 -11.41 -22.10
N LEU A 198 28.22 -12.02 -21.06
CA LEU A 198 27.63 -13.36 -21.16
C LEU A 198 26.41 -13.37 -22.10
N LEU A 199 25.54 -12.36 -22.00
CA LEU A 199 24.39 -12.22 -22.89
C LEU A 199 24.83 -12.01 -24.34
N GLU A 200 25.79 -11.12 -24.59
CA GLU A 200 26.30 -10.85 -25.93
C GLU A 200 26.96 -12.08 -26.56
N ASN A 201 27.82 -12.78 -25.81
CA ASN A 201 28.44 -14.03 -26.25
C ASN A 201 27.39 -15.12 -26.51
N GLY A 202 26.36 -15.20 -25.67
CA GLY A 202 25.25 -16.14 -25.82
C GLY A 202 24.27 -15.79 -26.95
N LEU A 203 24.20 -14.54 -27.39
CA LEU A 203 23.40 -14.16 -28.55
C LEU A 203 24.17 -14.43 -29.84
N THR A 204 25.40 -13.93 -29.91
CA THR A 204 26.24 -14.06 -31.11
C THR A 204 26.50 -15.53 -31.43
N ARG A 205 27.01 -16.32 -30.48
CA ARG A 205 27.28 -17.75 -30.69
C ARG A 205 26.02 -18.53 -31.01
N GLY A 206 24.88 -18.13 -30.44
CA GLY A 206 23.62 -18.78 -30.71
C GLY A 206 23.13 -18.60 -32.13
N TRP A 207 23.16 -17.37 -32.63
CA TRP A 207 22.81 -17.10 -34.03
C TRP A 207 23.79 -17.75 -35.00
N PHE A 208 25.09 -17.73 -34.73
CA PHE A 208 26.06 -18.47 -35.53
C PHE A 208 25.84 -20.00 -35.48
N GLY A 209 25.42 -20.54 -34.34
CA GLY A 209 25.05 -21.93 -34.19
C GLY A 209 23.81 -22.31 -35.02
N VAL A 210 22.80 -21.45 -35.06
CA VAL A 210 21.61 -21.62 -35.91
C VAL A 210 21.99 -21.55 -37.41
N LEU A 211 22.86 -20.62 -37.80
CA LEU A 211 23.38 -20.53 -39.17
C LEU A 211 24.17 -21.78 -39.56
N ALA A 212 25.00 -22.31 -38.66
CA ALA A 212 25.70 -23.58 -38.89
C ALA A 212 24.71 -24.74 -39.03
N LEU A 213 23.63 -24.76 -38.25
CA LEU A 213 22.58 -25.79 -38.38
C LEU A 213 21.86 -25.71 -39.73
N ALA A 214 21.62 -24.51 -40.27
CA ALA A 214 21.12 -24.34 -41.63
C ALA A 214 22.11 -24.90 -42.67
N GLY A 215 23.42 -24.67 -42.48
CA GLY A 215 24.48 -25.27 -43.28
C GLY A 215 24.49 -26.80 -43.24
N LEU A 216 24.22 -27.40 -42.07
CA LEU A 216 24.05 -28.85 -41.93
C LEU A 216 22.83 -29.36 -42.71
N ILE A 217 21.69 -28.68 -42.63
CA ILE A 217 20.47 -29.07 -43.36
C ILE A 217 20.73 -29.01 -44.88
N ILE A 218 21.37 -27.95 -45.36
CA ILE A 218 21.74 -27.80 -46.78
C ILE A 218 22.74 -28.90 -47.19
N GLY A 219 23.73 -29.21 -46.35
CA GLY A 219 24.69 -30.28 -46.59
C GLY A 219 24.03 -31.66 -46.68
N VAL A 220 23.07 -31.96 -45.80
CA VAL A 220 22.31 -33.22 -45.82
C VAL A 220 21.40 -33.30 -47.05
N ALA A 221 20.69 -32.21 -47.36
CA ALA A 221 19.80 -32.14 -48.52
C ALA A 221 20.57 -32.27 -49.85
N THR A 222 21.73 -31.64 -49.96
CA THR A 222 22.62 -31.76 -51.13
C THR A 222 23.23 -33.15 -51.23
N SER A 223 23.60 -33.77 -50.11
CA SER A 223 24.06 -35.18 -50.08
C SER A 223 22.99 -36.12 -50.62
N PHE A 224 21.74 -35.95 -50.17
CA PHE A 224 20.60 -36.74 -50.66
C PHE A 224 20.33 -36.50 -52.15
N SER A 225 20.40 -35.25 -52.60
CA SER A 225 20.19 -34.89 -54.01
C SER A 225 21.26 -35.48 -54.93
N VAL A 226 22.53 -35.42 -54.52
CA VAL A 226 23.65 -36.02 -55.28
C VAL A 226 23.50 -37.55 -55.35
N LEU A 227 23.04 -38.18 -54.27
CA LEU A 227 22.78 -39.63 -54.23
C LEU A 227 21.64 -40.04 -55.18
N MET A 228 20.59 -39.20 -55.31
CA MET A 228 19.46 -39.45 -56.21
C MET A 228 19.80 -39.25 -57.70
N VAL A 229 20.70 -38.31 -58.03
CA VAL A 229 21.11 -38.02 -59.41
C VAL A 229 22.22 -38.96 -59.90
N GLY A 230 22.97 -39.60 -58.98
CA GLY A 230 23.91 -40.68 -59.30
C GLY A 230 25.21 -40.26 -59.99
N SER A 231 25.48 -38.96 -60.16
CA SER A 231 26.61 -38.46 -60.96
C SER A 231 27.43 -37.32 -60.34
N GLY A 232 27.48 -37.20 -59.00
CA GLY A 232 28.24 -36.14 -58.30
C GLY A 232 29.09 -36.64 -57.14
N SER A 233 30.07 -35.82 -56.71
CA SER A 233 30.93 -36.13 -55.55
C SER A 233 30.20 -35.86 -54.24
N LEU A 234 30.02 -36.90 -53.41
CA LEU A 234 29.40 -36.82 -52.08
C LEU A 234 30.32 -36.21 -51.01
N ILE A 235 31.62 -36.09 -51.29
CA ILE A 235 32.63 -35.70 -50.30
C ILE A 235 32.38 -34.29 -49.78
N ILE A 236 32.07 -33.34 -50.68
CA ILE A 236 31.88 -31.93 -50.31
C ILE A 236 30.62 -31.75 -49.45
N PRO A 237 29.42 -32.25 -49.84
CA PRO A 237 28.23 -32.19 -49.00
C PRO A 237 28.38 -32.86 -47.63
N LEU A 238 29.06 -34.01 -47.56
CA LEU A 238 29.32 -34.71 -46.29
C LEU A 238 30.26 -33.93 -45.38
N LEU A 239 31.34 -33.36 -45.92
CA LEU A 239 32.27 -32.52 -45.15
C LEU A 239 31.58 -31.26 -44.63
N VAL A 240 30.79 -30.59 -45.47
CA VAL A 240 30.01 -29.42 -45.06
C VAL A 240 29.04 -29.78 -43.96
N SER A 241 28.33 -30.91 -44.06
CA SER A 241 27.41 -31.39 -43.03
C SER A 241 28.13 -31.70 -41.71
N ALA A 242 29.24 -32.44 -41.77
CA ALA A 242 29.99 -32.85 -40.59
C ALA A 242 30.60 -31.66 -39.85
N LEU A 243 31.25 -30.74 -40.56
CA LEU A 243 31.83 -29.53 -39.98
C LEU A 243 30.74 -28.61 -39.42
N SER A 244 29.64 -28.43 -40.15
CA SER A 244 28.51 -27.62 -39.70
C SER A 244 27.84 -28.21 -38.46
N GLY A 245 27.74 -29.54 -38.36
CA GLY A 245 27.20 -30.21 -37.18
C GLY A 245 28.10 -30.07 -35.94
N LEU A 246 29.40 -30.27 -36.09
CA LEU A 246 30.36 -30.12 -35.00
C LEU A 246 30.45 -28.67 -34.52
N ILE A 247 30.62 -27.72 -35.45
CA ILE A 247 30.71 -26.29 -35.13
C ILE A 247 29.37 -25.79 -34.57
N GLY A 248 28.26 -26.14 -35.20
CA GLY A 248 26.92 -25.76 -34.75
C GLY A 248 26.59 -26.31 -33.37
N GLY A 249 26.88 -27.58 -33.11
CA GLY A 249 26.68 -28.19 -31.79
C GLY A 249 27.54 -27.53 -30.71
N TRP A 250 28.82 -27.26 -30.99
CA TRP A 250 29.70 -26.57 -30.05
C TRP A 250 29.27 -25.12 -29.78
N LEU A 251 28.92 -24.36 -30.82
CA LEU A 251 28.42 -23.00 -30.69
C LEU A 251 27.12 -22.97 -29.88
N LEU A 252 26.17 -23.86 -30.18
CA LEU A 252 24.91 -23.89 -29.46
C LEU A 252 25.10 -24.27 -27.98
N GLN A 253 25.98 -25.23 -27.69
CA GLN A 253 26.24 -25.63 -26.30
C GLN A 253 26.92 -24.52 -25.49
N THR A 254 27.96 -23.88 -26.04
CA THR A 254 28.66 -22.77 -25.36
C THR A 254 27.74 -21.57 -25.15
N SER A 255 26.83 -21.36 -26.08
CA SER A 255 25.89 -20.28 -26.04
C SER A 255 24.76 -20.51 -25.03
N ARG A 256 24.29 -21.75 -24.89
CA ARG A 256 23.41 -22.17 -23.78
C ARG A 256 24.06 -21.90 -22.42
N ASN A 257 25.33 -22.27 -22.26
CA ASN A 257 26.05 -22.02 -21.01
C ASN A 257 26.17 -20.52 -20.70
N SER A 258 26.38 -19.69 -21.73
CA SER A 258 26.51 -18.23 -21.57
C SER A 258 25.18 -17.59 -21.16
N ILE A 259 24.06 -17.99 -21.79
CA ILE A 259 22.73 -17.48 -21.41
C ILE A 259 22.30 -17.99 -20.05
N ASN A 260 22.56 -19.26 -19.72
CA ASN A 260 22.29 -19.77 -18.38
C ASN A 260 23.09 -18.98 -17.33
N GLY A 261 24.37 -18.71 -17.58
CA GLY A 261 25.19 -17.86 -16.70
C GLY A 261 24.64 -16.44 -16.57
N PHE A 262 24.13 -15.84 -17.65
CA PHE A 262 23.46 -14.54 -17.58
C PHE A 262 22.21 -14.56 -16.69
N VAL A 263 21.33 -15.56 -16.89
CA VAL A 263 20.09 -15.71 -16.11
C VAL A 263 20.41 -15.97 -14.64
N THR A 264 21.39 -16.82 -14.35
CA THR A 264 21.85 -17.08 -12.98
C THR A 264 22.36 -15.80 -12.32
N ASN A 265 23.24 -15.04 -12.99
CA ASN A 265 23.76 -13.79 -12.44
C ASN A 265 22.66 -12.76 -12.19
N LEU A 266 21.66 -12.63 -13.08
CA LEU A 266 20.52 -11.76 -12.85
C LEU A 266 19.69 -12.20 -11.65
N SER A 267 19.45 -13.51 -11.52
CA SER A 267 18.67 -14.04 -10.39
C SER A 267 19.40 -13.91 -9.05
N GLU A 268 20.72 -14.06 -9.04
CA GLU A 268 21.55 -13.85 -7.85
C GLU A 268 21.58 -12.37 -7.46
N GLU A 269 21.72 -11.48 -8.45
CA GLU A 269 21.67 -10.04 -8.22
C GLU A 269 20.32 -9.62 -7.63
N GLN A 270 19.20 -10.09 -8.21
CA GLN A 270 17.86 -9.80 -7.67
C GLN A 270 17.73 -10.28 -6.22
N LYS A 271 18.16 -11.51 -5.90
CA LYS A 271 18.12 -12.02 -4.52
C LYS A 271 18.94 -11.19 -3.55
N VAL A 272 20.08 -10.64 -3.99
CA VAL A 272 20.91 -9.77 -3.16
C VAL A 272 20.23 -8.41 -2.95
N LEU A 273 19.55 -7.88 -3.97
CA LEU A 273 18.77 -6.64 -3.86
C LEU A 273 17.55 -6.82 -2.94
N ASP A 274 16.87 -7.96 -3.03
CA ASP A 274 15.73 -8.29 -2.16
C ASP A 274 16.13 -8.34 -0.68
N ARG A 275 17.38 -8.76 -0.39
CA ARG A 275 17.98 -8.78 0.95
C ARG A 275 18.53 -7.43 1.41
N LEU A 276 18.87 -6.55 0.49
CA LEU A 276 19.30 -5.18 0.81
C LEU A 276 18.10 -4.37 1.31
N GLY A 277 16.92 -4.65 0.77
CA GLY A 277 15.64 -4.17 1.25
C GLY A 277 14.97 -5.11 2.26
N ASP A 278 13.68 -4.88 2.46
CA ASP A 278 12.81 -5.67 3.34
C ASP A 278 12.04 -6.74 2.55
N ALA A 279 12.24 -6.86 1.22
CA ALA A 279 11.49 -7.76 0.35
C ALA A 279 11.66 -9.25 0.71
N ASP A 280 12.89 -9.70 0.98
CA ASP A 280 13.17 -11.10 1.39
C ASP A 280 12.47 -11.43 2.72
N ARG A 281 12.55 -10.50 3.69
CA ARG A 281 11.91 -10.62 4.99
C ARG A 281 10.38 -10.68 4.88
N ILE A 282 9.79 -9.78 4.08
CA ILE A 282 8.36 -9.74 3.80
C ILE A 282 7.92 -11.05 3.14
N SER A 283 8.66 -11.52 2.13
CA SER A 283 8.36 -12.78 1.45
C SER A 283 8.42 -13.97 2.42
N GLN A 284 9.39 -14.00 3.33
CA GLN A 284 9.48 -15.05 4.34
C GLN A 284 8.28 -15.00 5.31
N SER A 285 7.90 -13.80 5.77
CA SER A 285 6.73 -13.63 6.64
C SER A 285 5.43 -14.10 5.97
N ILE A 286 5.27 -13.86 4.66
CA ILE A 286 4.12 -14.35 3.88
C ILE A 286 4.12 -15.87 3.84
N ILE A 287 5.25 -16.51 3.52
CA ILE A 287 5.36 -17.98 3.46
C ILE A 287 5.07 -18.61 4.82
N GLU A 288 5.56 -18.02 5.90
CA GLU A 288 5.33 -18.52 7.27
C GLU A 288 3.88 -18.42 7.73
N ASN A 289 3.08 -17.52 7.14
CA ASN A 289 1.70 -17.25 7.53
C ASN A 289 0.69 -17.49 6.39
N GLU A 290 1.08 -18.18 5.32
CA GLU A 290 0.29 -18.27 4.08
C GLU A 290 -1.13 -18.78 4.34
N ASP A 291 -1.27 -19.92 5.01
CA ASP A 291 -2.56 -20.54 5.32
C ASP A 291 -3.47 -19.61 6.14
N LYS A 292 -2.88 -18.89 7.11
CA LYS A 292 -3.61 -17.98 8.00
C LYS A 292 -4.03 -16.70 7.29
N LEU A 293 -3.19 -16.18 6.40
CA LEU A 293 -3.51 -15.00 5.58
C LEU A 293 -4.60 -15.33 4.55
N ILE A 294 -4.57 -16.52 3.95
CA ILE A 294 -5.64 -17.01 3.08
C ILE A 294 -6.95 -17.13 3.86
N LEU A 295 -6.91 -17.74 5.05
CA LEU A 295 -8.09 -17.87 5.91
C LEU A 295 -8.69 -16.52 6.30
N ILE A 296 -7.86 -15.53 6.66
CA ILE A 296 -8.34 -14.16 6.91
C ILE A 296 -8.95 -13.55 5.66
N GLY A 297 -8.34 -13.75 4.48
CA GLY A 297 -8.89 -13.27 3.22
C GLY A 297 -10.27 -13.86 2.92
N ASP A 298 -10.42 -15.17 3.10
CA ASP A 298 -11.69 -15.88 2.90
C ASP A 298 -12.75 -15.41 3.90
N LEU A 299 -12.39 -15.27 5.18
CA LEU A 299 -13.28 -14.72 6.20
C LEU A 299 -13.66 -13.28 5.87
N ASN A 300 -12.70 -12.43 5.49
CA ASN A 300 -12.96 -11.04 5.13
C ASN A 300 -13.96 -10.94 3.99
N PHE A 301 -13.81 -11.78 2.96
CA PHE A 301 -14.70 -11.82 1.81
C PHE A 301 -16.13 -12.24 2.16
N VAL A 302 -16.30 -13.23 3.05
CA VAL A 302 -17.61 -13.81 3.40
C VAL A 302 -18.29 -13.07 4.54
N VAL A 303 -17.56 -12.75 5.60
CA VAL A 303 -18.09 -12.19 6.85
C VAL A 303 -18.41 -10.71 6.69
N SER A 304 -17.58 -9.94 5.98
CA SER A 304 -17.78 -8.49 5.84
C SER A 304 -19.17 -8.13 5.26
N PRO A 305 -19.66 -8.74 4.16
CA PRO A 305 -21.02 -8.46 3.67
C PRO A 305 -22.14 -8.90 4.62
N LEU A 306 -21.96 -10.01 5.34
CA LEU A 306 -22.97 -10.51 6.29
C LEU A 306 -23.10 -9.59 7.50
N ILE A 307 -21.97 -9.12 8.04
CA ILE A 307 -21.91 -8.15 9.13
C ILE A 307 -22.52 -6.80 8.69
N ALA A 308 -22.23 -6.33 7.47
CA ALA A 308 -22.90 -5.14 6.91
C ALA A 308 -24.42 -5.33 6.77
N THR A 309 -24.88 -6.54 6.46
CA THR A 309 -26.32 -6.87 6.39
C THR A 309 -26.96 -6.84 7.79
N ALA A 310 -26.26 -7.37 8.80
CA ALA A 310 -26.71 -7.30 10.19
C ALA A 310 -26.85 -5.83 10.65
N GLY A 311 -25.87 -4.98 10.32
CA GLY A 311 -25.92 -3.55 10.62
C GLY A 311 -27.14 -2.83 10.01
N ARG A 312 -27.48 -3.13 8.75
CA ARG A 312 -28.68 -2.57 8.10
C ARG A 312 -29.99 -3.07 8.73
N ALA A 313 -30.05 -4.34 9.08
CA ALA A 313 -31.23 -4.89 9.76
C ALA A 313 -31.46 -4.24 11.13
N LEU A 314 -30.38 -3.92 11.87
CA LEU A 314 -30.47 -3.14 13.10
C LEU A 314 -30.95 -1.70 12.86
N GLU A 315 -30.55 -1.07 11.75
CA GLU A 315 -31.06 0.26 11.37
C GLU A 315 -32.59 0.24 11.12
N GLU A 316 -33.09 -0.84 10.52
CA GLU A 316 -34.50 -1.06 10.20
C GLU A 316 -35.35 -1.60 11.36
N ASP A 317 -34.80 -1.75 12.57
CA ASP A 317 -35.44 -2.35 13.75
C ASP A 317 -35.83 -3.83 13.59
N ASP A 318 -35.18 -4.55 12.68
CA ASP A 318 -35.38 -5.98 12.47
C ASP A 318 -34.32 -6.81 13.21
N VAL A 319 -34.58 -7.06 14.49
CA VAL A 319 -33.70 -7.89 15.36
C VAL A 319 -33.56 -9.30 14.82
N ASP A 320 -34.64 -9.88 14.31
CA ASP A 320 -34.64 -11.26 13.82
C ASP A 320 -33.75 -11.39 12.58
N ALA A 321 -33.82 -10.42 11.66
CA ALA A 321 -32.93 -10.38 10.49
C ALA A 321 -31.48 -10.07 10.87
N ALA A 322 -31.24 -9.18 11.84
CA ALA A 322 -29.90 -8.85 12.32
C ALA A 322 -29.21 -10.07 12.96
N VAL A 323 -29.91 -10.76 13.86
CA VAL A 323 -29.42 -11.98 14.49
C VAL A 323 -29.30 -13.12 13.48
N GLY A 324 -30.21 -13.22 12.51
CA GLY A 324 -30.11 -14.21 11.42
C GLY A 324 -28.83 -14.03 10.58
N ALA A 325 -28.48 -12.79 10.25
CA ALA A 325 -27.21 -12.47 9.57
C ALA A 325 -26.00 -12.77 10.47
N ALA A 326 -26.08 -12.44 11.77
CA ALA A 326 -25.04 -12.75 12.75
C ALA A 326 -24.81 -14.26 12.89
N CYS A 327 -25.87 -15.06 12.96
CA CYS A 327 -25.79 -16.52 13.00
C CYS A 327 -25.12 -17.08 11.74
N SER A 328 -25.39 -16.49 10.57
CA SER A 328 -24.71 -16.85 9.33
C SER A 328 -23.20 -16.56 9.41
N VAL A 329 -22.79 -15.48 10.07
CA VAL A 329 -21.37 -15.18 10.33
C VAL A 329 -20.76 -16.24 11.24
N LEU A 330 -21.45 -16.60 12.33
CA LEU A 330 -20.98 -17.63 13.25
C LEU A 330 -20.82 -18.99 12.55
N ASP A 331 -21.78 -19.38 11.71
CA ASP A 331 -21.72 -20.61 10.92
C ASP A 331 -20.51 -20.62 9.97
N GLU A 332 -20.23 -19.49 9.30
CA GLU A 332 -19.08 -19.36 8.41
C GLU A 332 -17.75 -19.42 9.18
N CYS A 333 -17.66 -18.78 10.35
CA CYS A 333 -16.51 -18.92 11.25
C CYS A 333 -16.29 -20.39 11.69
N VAL A 334 -17.36 -21.10 12.06
CA VAL A 334 -17.27 -22.52 12.46
C VAL A 334 -16.90 -23.42 11.27
N ARG A 335 -17.40 -23.11 10.08
CA ARG A 335 -17.13 -23.85 8.84
C ARG A 335 -15.67 -23.72 8.40
N LEU A 336 -15.11 -22.51 8.52
CA LEU A 336 -13.74 -22.19 8.10
C LEU A 336 -12.69 -22.44 9.19
N ALA A 337 -13.10 -22.81 10.41
CA ALA A 337 -12.18 -23.13 11.49
C ALA A 337 -11.21 -24.27 11.12
N PRO A 338 -9.89 -24.11 11.37
CA PRO A 338 -8.89 -25.11 11.00
C PRO A 338 -9.07 -26.43 11.74
N LEU A 339 -8.83 -27.54 11.02
CA LEU A 339 -8.91 -28.91 11.52
C LEU A 339 -7.70 -29.23 12.43
N GLY A 340 -7.65 -28.62 13.61
CA GLY A 340 -6.51 -28.78 14.52
C GLY A 340 -6.46 -27.80 15.70
N SER A 341 -7.44 -26.90 15.85
CA SER A 341 -7.55 -25.97 16.99
C SER A 341 -7.87 -26.67 18.33
N ASP A 342 -7.54 -27.96 18.46
CA ASP A 342 -7.80 -28.84 19.61
C ASP A 342 -6.78 -28.65 20.76
N SER A 343 -5.79 -27.77 20.58
CA SER A 343 -4.72 -27.53 21.55
C SER A 343 -5.10 -26.52 22.64
N GLY A 344 -6.08 -26.84 23.50
CA GLY A 344 -6.41 -25.99 24.65
C GLY A 344 -7.27 -26.67 25.70
N SER A 345 -6.71 -26.93 26.88
CA SER A 345 -7.33 -27.56 28.05
C SER A 345 -8.26 -26.62 28.84
N GLY A 346 -9.22 -25.97 28.17
CA GLY A 346 -10.20 -25.07 28.79
C GLY A 346 -11.53 -25.78 29.11
N SER A 347 -12.06 -25.56 30.33
CA SER A 347 -13.32 -26.17 30.82
C SER A 347 -14.53 -25.87 29.93
N MET A 348 -14.60 -24.67 29.33
CA MET A 348 -15.72 -24.23 28.48
C MET A 348 -15.77 -24.89 27.10
N ARG A 349 -14.65 -25.42 26.60
CA ARG A 349 -14.55 -26.03 25.25
C ARG A 349 -15.10 -27.46 25.17
N SER A 350 -15.59 -28.01 26.27
CA SER A 350 -15.93 -29.43 26.39
C SER A 350 -17.36 -29.80 25.97
N ALA A 351 -18.31 -28.85 25.90
CA ALA A 351 -19.74 -29.16 25.75
C ALA A 351 -20.32 -29.03 24.32
N ASP A 352 -19.88 -28.04 23.53
CA ASP A 352 -20.41 -27.77 22.18
C ASP A 352 -19.28 -27.77 21.12
N VAL A 353 -19.49 -28.50 20.02
CA VAL A 353 -18.48 -28.66 18.94
C VAL A 353 -18.36 -27.40 18.09
N GLY A 354 -19.46 -26.68 17.85
CA GLY A 354 -19.48 -25.40 17.12
C GLY A 354 -18.78 -24.30 17.91
N LEU A 355 -19.14 -24.12 19.19
CA LEU A 355 -18.50 -23.14 20.07
C LEU A 355 -16.99 -23.39 20.17
N ARG A 356 -16.56 -24.65 20.30
CA ARG A 356 -15.13 -24.99 20.34
C ARG A 356 -14.40 -24.57 19.07
N LYS A 357 -14.98 -24.86 17.89
CA LYS A 357 -14.40 -24.49 16.60
C LYS A 357 -14.35 -22.97 16.43
N PHE A 358 -15.40 -22.28 16.84
CA PHE A 358 -15.48 -20.83 16.83
C PHE A 358 -14.37 -20.21 17.69
N LEU A 359 -14.29 -20.56 18.98
CA LEU A 359 -13.23 -20.05 19.87
C LEU A 359 -11.83 -20.45 19.40
N GLY A 360 -11.67 -21.68 18.89
CA GLY A 360 -10.41 -22.16 18.33
C GLY A 360 -9.93 -21.38 17.10
N LEU A 361 -10.86 -20.89 16.27
CA LEU A 361 -10.53 -20.00 15.14
C LEU A 361 -9.91 -18.69 15.63
N PHE A 362 -10.53 -18.03 16.62
CA PHE A 362 -10.00 -16.76 17.16
C PHE A 362 -8.64 -16.95 17.83
N GLU A 363 -8.44 -18.04 18.56
CA GLU A 363 -7.14 -18.37 19.14
C GLU A 363 -6.08 -18.58 18.05
N ASP A 364 -6.38 -19.35 16.99
CA ASP A 364 -5.42 -19.61 15.93
C ASP A 364 -5.05 -18.33 15.13
N LEU A 365 -6.00 -17.41 14.98
CA LEU A 365 -5.78 -16.11 14.34
C LEU A 365 -5.20 -15.03 15.28
N GLY A 366 -4.94 -15.38 16.55
CA GLY A 366 -4.31 -14.49 17.53
C GLY A 366 -5.24 -13.41 18.08
N GLY A 367 -6.53 -13.70 18.20
CA GLY A 367 -7.51 -12.85 18.87
C GLY A 367 -7.14 -12.63 20.34
N VAL A 368 -7.31 -11.38 20.80
CA VAL A 368 -6.98 -10.95 22.17
C VAL A 368 -8.24 -10.82 23.04
N GLU A 369 -9.41 -11.17 22.49
CA GLU A 369 -10.69 -11.04 23.17
C GLU A 369 -10.85 -12.06 24.30
N GLU A 370 -11.59 -11.68 25.34
CA GLU A 370 -11.90 -12.56 26.45
C GLU A 370 -12.76 -13.75 25.97
N GLU A 371 -12.27 -14.97 26.18
CA GLU A 371 -12.92 -16.21 25.72
C GLU A 371 -14.37 -16.31 26.23
N GLU A 372 -14.63 -15.84 27.45
CA GLU A 372 -15.95 -15.86 28.07
C GLU A 372 -16.94 -14.91 27.38
N ALA A 373 -16.52 -13.68 27.07
CA ALA A 373 -17.37 -12.70 26.39
C ALA A 373 -17.70 -13.15 24.96
N LEU A 374 -16.71 -13.71 24.26
CA LEU A 374 -16.91 -14.25 22.91
C LEU A 374 -17.80 -15.50 22.91
N ALA A 375 -17.69 -16.34 23.93
CA ALA A 375 -18.58 -17.50 24.12
C ALA A 375 -20.02 -17.07 24.45
N LEU A 376 -20.20 -16.03 25.27
CA LEU A 376 -21.51 -15.46 25.57
C LEU A 376 -22.18 -14.90 24.30
N ALA A 377 -21.42 -14.17 23.46
CA ALA A 377 -21.94 -13.67 22.19
C ALA A 377 -22.39 -14.80 21.26
N TYR A 378 -21.59 -15.88 21.15
CA TYR A 378 -21.95 -17.06 20.36
C TYR A 378 -23.24 -17.71 20.87
N VAL A 379 -23.33 -17.96 22.18
CA VAL A 379 -24.50 -18.63 22.78
C VAL A 379 -25.74 -17.74 22.75
N GLY A 380 -25.60 -16.43 22.96
CA GLY A 380 -26.69 -15.46 22.92
C GLY A 380 -27.32 -15.36 21.53
N LEU A 381 -26.49 -15.21 20.50
CA LEU A 381 -26.95 -15.11 19.10
C LEU A 381 -27.56 -16.43 18.61
N THR A 382 -26.89 -17.56 18.83
CA THR A 382 -27.41 -18.88 18.42
C THR A 382 -28.64 -19.30 19.24
N GLY A 383 -28.73 -18.86 20.49
CA GLY A 383 -29.84 -19.11 21.41
C GLY A 383 -31.13 -18.37 21.05
N HIS A 384 -31.07 -17.30 20.26
CA HIS A 384 -32.22 -16.46 19.87
C HIS A 384 -33.39 -17.28 19.29
N VAL A 385 -33.09 -18.34 18.51
CA VAL A 385 -34.10 -19.25 17.93
C VAL A 385 -34.91 -19.99 19.00
N THR A 386 -34.30 -20.27 20.16
CA THR A 386 -34.95 -20.96 21.28
C THR A 386 -35.56 -20.01 22.30
N LYS A 387 -34.94 -18.84 22.50
CA LYS A 387 -35.42 -17.77 23.37
C LYS A 387 -35.08 -16.44 22.71
N THR A 388 -36.10 -15.72 22.25
CA THR A 388 -35.92 -14.41 21.64
C THR A 388 -35.19 -13.46 22.59
N ILE A 389 -34.03 -12.97 22.16
CA ILE A 389 -33.25 -11.96 22.89
C ILE A 389 -33.81 -10.55 22.64
N THR A 390 -33.59 -9.64 23.57
CA THR A 390 -34.02 -8.24 23.42
C THR A 390 -33.12 -7.51 22.43
N PHE A 391 -33.57 -6.33 21.95
CA PHE A 391 -32.78 -5.47 21.08
C PHE A 391 -31.42 -5.12 21.71
N THR A 392 -31.42 -4.71 22.99
CA THR A 392 -30.22 -4.35 23.75
C THR A 392 -29.23 -5.51 23.84
N GLU A 393 -29.73 -6.73 24.11
CA GLU A 393 -28.90 -7.94 24.17
C GLU A 393 -28.34 -8.32 22.80
N ALA A 394 -29.12 -8.15 21.72
CA ALA A 394 -28.65 -8.37 20.36
C ALA A 394 -27.54 -7.39 19.96
N VAL A 395 -27.67 -6.11 20.33
CA VAL A 395 -26.65 -5.08 20.12
C VAL A 395 -25.36 -5.40 20.86
N GLU A 396 -25.42 -5.82 22.12
CA GLU A 396 -24.24 -6.18 22.92
C GLU A 396 -23.46 -7.34 22.28
N HIS A 397 -24.15 -8.44 21.95
CA HIS A 397 -23.53 -9.60 21.34
C HIS A 397 -22.99 -9.32 19.93
N LEU A 398 -23.70 -8.52 19.13
CA LEU A 398 -23.23 -8.08 17.81
C LEU A 398 -22.01 -7.17 17.90
N THR A 399 -21.97 -6.25 18.87
CA THR A 399 -20.81 -5.39 19.12
C THR A 399 -19.58 -6.22 19.49
N GLN A 400 -19.76 -7.20 20.39
CA GLN A 400 -18.69 -8.11 20.78
C GLN A 400 -18.16 -8.91 19.59
N LEU A 401 -19.05 -9.45 18.76
CA LEU A 401 -18.69 -10.18 17.54
C LEU A 401 -17.99 -9.28 16.51
N ASN A 402 -18.51 -8.07 16.28
CA ASN A 402 -17.96 -7.07 15.35
C ASN A 402 -16.52 -6.70 15.73
N ASN A 403 -16.30 -6.40 17.02
CA ASN A 403 -14.99 -6.07 17.57
C ASN A 403 -14.03 -7.25 17.42
N ALA A 404 -14.46 -8.46 17.81
CA ALA A 404 -13.63 -9.65 17.72
C ALA A 404 -13.17 -9.91 16.27
N LEU A 405 -14.11 -9.87 15.31
CA LEU A 405 -13.83 -10.10 13.88
C LEU A 405 -12.88 -9.06 13.31
N TYR A 406 -13.06 -7.80 13.68
CA TYR A 406 -12.12 -6.75 13.30
C TYR A 406 -10.73 -6.96 13.90
N HIS A 407 -10.65 -7.35 15.17
CA HIS A 407 -9.38 -7.54 15.85
C HIS A 407 -8.53 -8.67 15.28
N ILE A 408 -9.14 -9.71 14.71
CA ILE A 408 -8.44 -10.77 13.97
C ILE A 408 -8.22 -10.43 12.47
N GLY A 409 -8.72 -9.29 11.98
CA GLY A 409 -8.59 -8.86 10.58
C GLY A 409 -9.62 -9.46 9.61
N ALA A 410 -10.60 -10.20 10.12
CA ALA A 410 -11.68 -10.81 9.35
C ALA A 410 -12.77 -9.80 8.94
N LEU A 411 -12.70 -8.55 9.41
CA LEU A 411 -13.64 -7.50 9.05
C LEU A 411 -12.89 -6.29 8.50
N ARG A 412 -13.43 -5.69 7.43
CA ARG A 412 -12.87 -4.46 6.86
C ARG A 412 -13.16 -3.24 7.77
N PRO A 413 -12.22 -2.28 7.87
CA PRO A 413 -12.39 -1.09 8.71
C PRO A 413 -13.64 -0.26 8.36
N ASP A 414 -13.91 -0.04 7.08
CA ASP A 414 -15.07 0.72 6.58
C ASP A 414 -16.42 0.15 7.06
N ILE A 415 -16.52 -1.17 7.12
CA ILE A 415 -17.72 -1.86 7.60
C ILE A 415 -17.81 -1.83 9.12
N LYS A 416 -16.66 -1.95 9.81
CA LYS A 416 -16.63 -1.78 11.27
C LYS A 416 -17.13 -0.39 11.67
N GLU A 417 -16.58 0.66 11.07
CA GLU A 417 -16.96 2.04 11.34
C GLU A 417 -18.46 2.26 11.07
N SER A 418 -18.94 1.81 9.92
CA SER A 418 -20.36 1.92 9.57
C SER A 418 -21.26 1.27 10.63
N ILE A 419 -20.90 0.09 11.14
CA ILE A 419 -21.71 -0.59 12.15
C ILE A 419 -21.60 0.07 13.50
N ASP A 420 -20.40 0.46 13.91
CA ASP A 420 -20.21 1.21 15.16
C ASP A 420 -21.04 2.51 15.12
N ASP A 421 -21.08 3.21 13.98
CA ASP A 421 -21.93 4.39 13.77
C ASP A 421 -23.43 4.05 13.89
N HIS A 422 -23.88 2.96 13.27
CA HIS A 422 -25.28 2.52 13.39
C HIS A 422 -25.64 2.18 14.84
N LEU A 423 -24.77 1.45 15.54
CA LEU A 423 -24.96 1.05 16.94
C LEU A 423 -24.95 2.27 17.87
N ASN A 424 -24.02 3.20 17.67
CA ASN A 424 -23.90 4.42 18.48
C ASN A 424 -25.08 5.38 18.25
N ASN A 425 -25.46 5.63 16.99
CA ASN A 425 -26.61 6.47 16.66
C ASN A 425 -27.90 5.91 17.27
N ARG A 426 -28.02 4.58 17.34
CA ARG A 426 -29.17 3.91 17.92
C ARG A 426 -29.17 3.95 19.45
N ALA A 427 -28.04 3.68 20.10
CA ALA A 427 -27.91 3.81 21.55
C ALA A 427 -28.21 5.25 22.00
N MET A 428 -27.79 6.24 21.21
CA MET A 428 -28.15 7.65 21.45
C MET A 428 -29.66 7.90 21.28
N LYS A 429 -30.30 7.29 20.29
CA LYS A 429 -31.76 7.42 20.09
C LYS A 429 -32.56 6.79 21.23
N GLU A 430 -32.16 5.61 21.70
CA GLU A 430 -32.83 4.90 22.81
C GLU A 430 -32.66 5.65 24.13
N THR A 431 -31.46 6.17 24.43
CA THR A 431 -31.23 7.02 25.61
C THR A 431 -32.01 8.33 25.55
N VAL A 432 -32.15 8.96 24.38
CA VAL A 432 -33.00 10.15 24.21
C VAL A 432 -34.48 9.80 24.42
N GLU A 433 -34.95 8.68 23.90
CA GLU A 433 -36.34 8.23 24.09
C GLU A 433 -36.63 7.85 25.57
N GLU A 434 -35.66 7.26 26.28
CA GLU A 434 -35.77 6.99 27.72
C GLU A 434 -35.77 8.27 28.54
N ILE A 435 -34.89 9.24 28.23
CA ILE A 435 -34.87 10.56 28.87
C ILE A 435 -36.18 11.31 28.59
N ASP A 436 -36.67 11.32 27.35
CA ASP A 436 -37.94 11.97 26.99
C ASP A 436 -39.12 11.31 27.72
N LYS A 437 -39.08 10.00 27.92
CA LYS A 437 -40.09 9.26 28.67
C LYS A 437 -40.01 9.49 30.17
N GLU A 438 -38.81 9.62 30.74
CA GLU A 438 -38.60 10.01 32.14
C GLU A 438 -39.07 11.45 32.38
N ILE A 439 -38.68 12.40 31.52
CA ILE A 439 -39.14 13.80 31.55
C ILE A 439 -40.65 13.91 31.36
N ALA A 440 -41.24 13.09 30.49
CA ALA A 440 -42.70 13.05 30.31
C ALA A 440 -43.44 12.32 31.43
N SER A 441 -42.74 11.54 32.25
CA SER A 441 -43.30 10.83 33.42
C SER A 441 -43.13 11.61 34.73
N GLU A 442 -42.25 12.61 34.76
CA GLU A 442 -42.24 13.66 35.78
C GLU A 442 -43.36 14.68 35.53
N ASP A 443 -44.61 14.23 35.63
CA ASP A 443 -45.71 15.11 36.01
C ASP A 443 -45.45 15.52 37.47
N VAL A 444 -44.68 16.59 37.63
CA VAL A 444 -44.52 17.29 38.90
C VAL A 444 -45.90 17.77 39.34
N GLU A 445 -46.56 17.01 40.23
CA GLU A 445 -47.55 17.56 41.14
C GLU A 445 -46.84 18.66 41.93
N ILE A 446 -47.05 19.92 41.55
CA ILE A 446 -46.61 21.08 42.31
C ILE A 446 -47.50 21.15 43.56
N PRO A 447 -46.99 20.89 44.79
CA PRO A 447 -47.72 21.25 45.99
C PRO A 447 -47.42 22.73 46.27
N ASP A 448 -48.49 23.50 46.47
CA ASP A 448 -48.47 24.92 46.83
C ASP A 448 -47.42 25.25 47.93
N PRO A 449 -46.64 26.33 47.78
CA PRO A 449 -45.62 26.71 48.76
C PRO A 449 -46.24 27.64 49.81
N GLU A 450 -46.65 27.13 50.97
CA GLU A 450 -46.83 27.97 52.16
C GLU A 450 -46.72 27.18 53.48
N GLN A 451 -46.03 27.79 54.45
CA GLN A 451 -45.81 27.43 55.87
C GLN A 451 -44.54 26.59 56.15
N GLN A 452 -43.44 27.25 56.57
CA GLN A 452 -43.04 27.52 57.98
C GLN A 452 -42.77 26.20 58.75
N SER A 453 -41.68 25.99 59.49
CA SER A 453 -40.53 26.79 59.93
C SER A 453 -39.72 25.88 60.87
N ASP A 454 -38.39 25.85 60.72
CA ASP A 454 -37.37 25.68 61.79
C ASP A 454 -37.34 24.40 62.68
N PRO A 455 -36.26 24.12 63.45
CA PRO A 455 -34.83 24.29 63.16
C PRO A 455 -33.93 23.11 63.63
N VAL A 456 -32.73 23.01 63.03
CA VAL A 456 -31.40 22.81 63.65
C VAL A 456 -31.15 21.63 64.61
N GLU A 457 -30.16 20.78 64.27
CA GLU A 457 -29.00 20.47 65.15
C GLU A 457 -27.82 19.99 64.28
N VAL A 458 -26.87 20.87 63.91
CA VAL A 458 -25.53 21.07 64.52
C VAL A 458 -24.86 19.76 64.91
N VAL A 459 -23.70 19.43 64.34
CA VAL A 459 -22.36 19.46 64.99
C VAL A 459 -21.60 18.34 64.25
N GLU A 460 -20.35 18.42 63.80
CA GLU A 460 -19.24 19.37 63.82
C GLU A 460 -18.26 18.81 62.76
N VAL A 461 -17.62 19.63 61.92
CA VAL A 461 -16.24 20.15 62.12
C VAL A 461 -15.22 18.98 62.08
N GLU A 462 -14.26 18.95 61.17
CA GLU A 462 -13.15 19.90 60.99
C GLU A 462 -12.46 19.49 59.66
N SER A 463 -12.35 20.33 58.63
CA SER A 463 -11.34 21.38 58.42
C SER A 463 -9.90 20.81 58.50
N THR A 464 -9.05 20.91 57.48
CA THR A 464 -8.38 22.16 57.04
C THR A 464 -7.54 21.79 55.81
N SER A 465 -7.77 22.43 54.66
CA SER A 465 -7.01 23.56 54.10
C SER A 465 -5.50 23.31 53.93
N LYS A 466 -4.98 23.51 52.72
CA LYS A 466 -4.28 24.77 52.40
C LYS A 466 -3.91 24.90 50.93
N ASP A 467 -4.10 26.14 50.48
CA ASP A 467 -3.74 26.76 49.22
C ASP A 467 -2.23 26.98 49.04
N GLU A 468 -1.93 27.37 47.80
CA GLU A 468 -0.80 28.20 47.33
C GLU A 468 0.57 27.52 47.26
N ALA A 469 1.50 27.87 46.37
CA ALA A 469 1.60 28.54 45.07
C ALA A 469 3.11 28.61 44.78
N GLU A 470 3.53 28.59 43.50
CA GLU A 470 4.88 28.93 43.00
C GLU A 470 6.02 27.98 43.48
N GLU A 471 7.06 27.64 42.71
CA GLU A 471 7.92 28.40 41.81
C GLU A 471 8.83 27.39 41.05
N ASP A 472 9.67 27.91 40.15
CA ASP A 472 10.88 27.30 39.54
C ASP A 472 10.83 26.82 38.08
N ASP A 473 10.96 27.84 37.22
CA ASP A 473 11.91 27.93 36.11
C ASP A 473 13.27 27.25 36.40
N GLU A 474 13.62 26.19 35.67
CA GLU A 474 15.00 25.87 35.25
C GLU A 474 14.95 24.63 34.35
N ILE A 475 15.24 24.79 33.04
CA ILE A 475 15.90 23.88 32.08
C ILE A 475 15.69 24.51 30.68
N HIS A 476 16.13 25.76 30.50
CA HIS A 476 16.17 26.40 29.18
C HIS A 476 17.55 26.93 28.79
N ASP A 477 18.62 26.37 29.34
CA ASP A 477 19.98 26.89 29.16
C ASP A 477 21.08 25.83 28.94
N MET A 478 20.78 24.81 28.13
CA MET A 478 21.81 23.93 27.58
C MET A 478 21.42 23.51 26.15
N ILE A 479 21.83 24.28 25.15
CA ILE A 479 22.30 23.89 23.79
C ILE A 479 22.49 25.20 22.99
N LEU A 480 23.43 26.03 23.43
CA LEU A 480 24.01 27.10 22.61
C LEU A 480 25.49 27.18 22.97
N HIS A 481 26.32 26.67 22.06
CA HIS A 481 27.75 26.96 21.81
C HIS A 481 28.55 25.70 21.39
N ALA A 482 28.59 25.45 20.09
CA ALA A 482 29.82 25.03 19.41
C ALA A 482 29.73 25.52 17.95
N SER A 483 30.22 26.74 17.74
CA SER A 483 30.44 27.35 16.44
C SER A 483 31.66 26.75 15.74
N VAL A 484 31.51 26.58 14.43
CA VAL A 484 32.43 27.01 13.37
C VAL A 484 33.91 26.64 13.51
N GLU A 485 34.38 25.76 12.62
CA GLU A 485 35.68 25.91 11.96
C GLU A 485 35.67 25.21 10.58
N THR A 486 35.84 26.01 9.53
CA THR A 486 36.43 25.67 8.21
C THR A 486 37.40 26.83 7.89
N PRO A 487 38.34 26.76 6.93
CA PRO A 487 38.64 25.70 5.94
C PRO A 487 40.15 25.38 5.77
N ALA A 488 40.49 24.36 4.96
CA ALA A 488 41.69 24.40 4.11
C ALA A 488 41.54 23.49 2.87
N THR A 489 41.65 24.14 1.70
CA THR A 489 41.76 23.63 0.33
C THR A 489 43.18 23.13 0.02
N ASN A 490 43.27 22.12 -0.87
CA ASN A 490 44.12 22.06 -2.10
C ASN A 490 43.96 20.65 -2.74
N GLU A 491 43.38 20.54 -3.95
CA GLU A 491 44.05 20.34 -5.26
C GLU A 491 44.75 18.96 -5.38
N ALA A 492 44.62 18.13 -6.43
CA ALA A 492 44.27 18.35 -7.83
C ALA A 492 43.79 17.04 -8.53
N SER A 493 42.96 17.23 -9.57
CA SER A 493 42.84 16.51 -10.86
C SER A 493 43.19 15.01 -10.99
N ASP A 494 42.26 14.23 -11.57
CA ASP A 494 42.42 13.89 -12.99
C ASP A 494 41.09 13.57 -13.69
N GLN A 495 40.91 14.17 -14.87
CA GLN A 495 39.76 14.03 -15.75
C GLN A 495 40.01 12.88 -16.73
N SER A 496 39.09 11.92 -16.79
CA SER A 496 38.79 11.22 -18.05
C SER A 496 37.28 11.21 -18.24
N SER A 497 36.80 12.16 -19.04
CA SER A 497 35.41 12.32 -19.41
C SER A 497 35.13 11.43 -20.62
N GLU A 498 34.75 10.19 -20.37
CA GLU A 498 33.88 9.48 -21.30
C GLU A 498 32.46 10.05 -21.16
N PRO A 499 31.69 10.24 -22.24
CA PRO A 499 30.34 10.76 -22.14
C PRO A 499 29.45 9.75 -21.39
N GLU A 500 29.14 10.07 -20.13
CA GLU A 500 28.18 9.34 -19.30
C GLU A 500 26.81 9.31 -19.99
N MET A 501 26.46 8.16 -20.57
CA MET A 501 25.12 7.91 -21.09
C MET A 501 24.18 7.58 -19.92
N ASN A 502 23.82 8.60 -19.14
CA ASN A 502 23.14 8.46 -17.84
C ASN A 502 21.81 9.23 -17.80
N ILE A 503 20.90 8.92 -18.72
CA ILE A 503 19.83 9.85 -19.14
C ILE A 503 18.41 9.39 -18.71
N THR A 504 18.14 8.13 -18.36
CA THR A 504 16.74 7.65 -18.26
C THR A 504 15.98 8.07 -16.99
N GLY A 505 16.54 7.91 -15.79
CA GLY A 505 15.83 8.22 -14.53
C GLY A 505 15.51 9.71 -14.36
N ALA A 506 16.52 10.58 -14.55
CA ALA A 506 16.35 12.03 -14.47
C ALA A 506 15.42 12.59 -15.56
N ASP A 507 15.43 12.01 -16.76
CA ASP A 507 14.55 12.41 -17.86
C ASP A 507 13.08 12.08 -17.61
N VAL A 508 12.79 10.96 -16.94
CA VAL A 508 11.42 10.59 -16.53
C VAL A 508 10.91 11.57 -15.45
N VAL A 509 11.75 11.87 -14.46
CA VAL A 509 11.44 12.83 -13.40
C VAL A 509 11.18 14.23 -13.96
N THR A 510 12.03 14.71 -14.87
CA THR A 510 11.87 16.03 -15.50
C THR A 510 10.68 16.09 -16.46
N ALA A 511 10.37 15.02 -17.19
CA ALA A 511 9.21 14.99 -18.09
C ALA A 511 7.88 15.00 -17.32
N ARG A 512 7.79 14.29 -16.20
CA ARG A 512 6.58 14.27 -15.38
C ARG A 512 6.36 15.57 -14.62
N THR A 513 7.40 16.14 -14.02
CA THR A 513 7.30 17.47 -13.39
C THR A 513 6.86 18.55 -14.39
N ARG A 514 7.27 18.44 -15.67
CA ARG A 514 6.75 19.30 -16.76
C ARG A 514 5.28 19.03 -17.09
N LYS A 515 4.85 17.76 -17.18
CA LYS A 515 3.43 17.39 -17.41
C LYS A 515 2.53 17.88 -16.26
N GLN A 516 2.95 17.74 -15.00
CA GLN A 516 2.20 18.24 -13.84
C GLN A 516 2.13 19.77 -13.83
N LYS A 517 3.24 20.48 -14.05
CA LYS A 517 3.23 21.94 -14.16
C LYS A 517 2.32 22.44 -15.29
N LYS A 518 2.30 21.76 -16.43
CA LYS A 518 1.40 22.08 -17.55
C LYS A 518 -0.08 21.86 -17.19
N LYS A 519 -0.40 20.75 -16.50
CA LYS A 519 -1.76 20.46 -16.03
C LYS A 519 -2.27 21.45 -14.97
N VAL A 520 -1.38 22.01 -14.15
CA VAL A 520 -1.68 23.06 -13.15
C VAL A 520 -1.81 24.45 -13.79
N GLN A 521 -1.05 24.72 -14.87
CA GLN A 521 -1.19 25.97 -15.64
C GLN A 521 -2.47 25.99 -16.46
N ASP A 522 -2.84 24.87 -17.10
CA ASP A 522 -4.07 24.77 -17.89
C ASP A 522 -5.33 24.93 -17.01
N THR A 523 -5.32 24.52 -15.74
CA THR A 523 -6.44 24.78 -14.81
C THR A 523 -6.49 26.21 -14.26
N GLN A 524 -5.40 26.98 -14.30
CA GLN A 524 -5.37 28.40 -13.90
C GLN A 524 -5.52 29.38 -15.07
N GLN A 525 -5.48 28.91 -16.33
CA GLN A 525 -5.62 29.76 -17.53
C GLN A 525 -6.94 29.56 -18.29
N LEU A 526 -7.82 28.66 -17.85
CA LEU A 526 -9.13 28.40 -18.47
C LEU A 526 -10.28 29.30 -17.97
N SER A 527 -9.98 30.53 -17.47
CA SER A 527 -11.03 31.51 -17.12
C SER A 527 -10.88 32.90 -17.73
N LEU A 528 -9.95 33.13 -18.67
CA LEU A 528 -9.72 34.49 -19.22
C LEU A 528 -9.49 34.57 -20.74
N LEU A 529 -9.90 33.57 -21.52
CA LEU A 529 -9.75 33.61 -22.99
C LEU A 529 -11.00 33.26 -23.80
N ASP A 530 -12.18 33.13 -23.18
CA ASP A 530 -13.44 32.82 -23.90
C ASP A 530 -14.33 34.03 -24.23
N GLU A 531 -13.85 35.28 -24.11
CA GLU A 531 -14.69 36.47 -24.37
C GLU A 531 -14.20 37.49 -25.40
N ILE A 532 -13.14 37.23 -26.18
CA ILE A 532 -12.74 38.15 -27.26
C ILE A 532 -12.33 37.38 -28.53
N GLU A 533 -13.31 36.79 -29.23
CA GLU A 533 -13.26 36.68 -30.71
C GLU A 533 -14.65 36.29 -31.26
N LEU A 534 -15.62 37.21 -31.11
CA LEU A 534 -16.92 37.13 -31.78
C LEU A 534 -17.33 38.51 -32.30
N ALA A 535 -16.48 39.09 -33.15
CA ALA A 535 -16.86 40.17 -34.05
C ALA A 535 -15.88 40.23 -35.23
N GLU A 536 -16.21 39.51 -36.30
CA GLU A 536 -16.18 39.95 -37.71
C GLU A 536 -16.07 38.74 -38.64
N SER A 537 -17.22 38.15 -38.92
CA SER A 537 -17.45 37.47 -40.19
C SER A 537 -18.04 38.48 -41.18
N LYS A 538 -17.46 38.50 -42.39
CA LYS A 538 -18.06 38.80 -43.72
C LYS A 538 -17.02 39.49 -44.59
N GLY A 539 -16.37 38.73 -45.47
CA GLY A 539 -16.73 38.68 -46.90
C GLY A 539 -15.52 39.28 -47.63
N ASP A 540 -15.08 38.90 -48.81
CA ASP A 540 -15.61 38.19 -49.96
C ASP A 540 -14.35 37.69 -50.73
N SER A 541 -14.27 36.41 -51.08
CA SER A 541 -14.29 35.89 -52.47
C SER A 541 -13.13 36.30 -53.42
N GLU A 542 -12.79 35.33 -54.28
CA GLU A 542 -12.00 35.38 -55.53
C GLU A 542 -10.47 35.21 -55.37
N GLU A 543 -9.93 34.04 -55.71
CA GLU A 543 -9.49 33.63 -57.07
C GLU A 543 -8.44 34.58 -57.67
N GLU A 544 -7.17 34.16 -57.73
CA GLU A 544 -6.53 33.90 -59.01
C GLU A 544 -5.12 33.26 -58.90
N ARG A 545 -4.87 32.47 -59.93
CA ARG A 545 -3.66 31.76 -60.36
C ARG A 545 -2.38 32.62 -60.39
N GLY A 546 -1.22 31.94 -60.37
CA GLY A 546 -0.08 32.40 -61.17
C GLY A 546 1.33 32.06 -60.69
N SER A 547 1.83 30.90 -61.11
CA SER A 547 3.16 30.69 -61.73
C SER A 547 4.44 31.41 -61.20
N ALA A 548 5.37 30.56 -60.75
CA ALA A 548 6.71 30.31 -61.32
C ALA A 548 7.94 31.23 -61.07
N SER A 549 9.05 30.51 -60.85
CA SER A 549 10.48 30.81 -61.13
C SER A 549 11.19 31.76 -60.15
N VAL A 550 12.42 31.50 -59.68
CA VAL A 550 13.56 30.68 -60.14
C VAL A 550 14.21 29.97 -58.96
#